data_AF-A0A5N7Z5N1-F1
#
_entry.id   AF-A0A5N7Z5N1-F1
#
_cell.length_a   1.000
_cell.length_b   1.000
_cell.length_c   1.000
_cell.angle_alpha   90.00
_cell.angle_beta   90.00
_cell.angle_gamma   90.00
#
_symmetry.space_group_name_H-M   'P 1'
#
loop_
_entity.id
_entity.type
_entity.pdbx_description
1 polymer ?
#
loop_
_entity_poly.entity_id
_entity_poly.type
_entity_poly.pdbx_seq_one_letter_code
_entity_poly.pdbx_strand_id
1 'polypeptide(L)'
;MRKLLLPGLIVIAALLIMARLFYLQILDDSYIQKSDNNAIKIKYEYPERGYIYDRNGQLLVANQPSYDIMVTPKDVKNIDTLEFCNLLNITKEDFIKKIEKARVYSPMLPSVFIAQLN
;
A
#
# COMPACT_ATOMS: atom_id res chain seq x y z
N MET A 1 -52.85 -24.59 19.66
CA MET A 1 -51.97 -24.52 18.47
C MET A 1 -51.36 -23.15 18.20
N ARG A 2 -52.12 -22.02 18.23
CA ARG A 2 -51.56 -20.68 17.90
C ARG A 2 -50.43 -20.19 18.82
N LYS A 3 -50.38 -20.62 20.08
CA LYS A 3 -49.37 -20.21 21.08
C LYS A 3 -47.95 -20.75 20.81
N LEU A 4 -47.80 -21.75 19.93
CA LEU A 4 -46.51 -22.38 19.60
C LEU A 4 -45.91 -21.90 18.28
N LEU A 5 -46.66 -21.13 17.49
CA LEU A 5 -46.21 -20.65 16.19
C LEU A 5 -45.08 -19.63 16.33
N LEU A 6 -45.24 -18.67 17.25
CA LEU A 6 -44.25 -17.61 17.45
C LEU A 6 -42.93 -18.13 18.05
N PRO A 7 -42.94 -18.98 19.10
CA PRO A 7 -41.70 -19.63 19.57
C PRO A 7 -41.06 -20.51 18.50
N GLY A 8 -41.85 -21.27 17.73
CA GLY A 8 -41.33 -22.12 16.65
C GLY A 8 -40.61 -21.31 15.56
N LEU A 9 -41.20 -20.19 15.14
CA LEU A 9 -40.57 -19.27 14.18
C LEU A 9 -39.24 -18.74 14.70
N ILE A 10 -39.18 -18.32 15.97
CA ILE A 10 -37.96 -17.79 16.59
C ILE A 10 -36.85 -18.85 16.62
N VAL A 11 -37.18 -20.09 16.99
CA VAL A 11 -36.21 -21.19 17.03
C VAL A 11 -35.68 -21.50 15.62
N ILE A 12 -36.57 -21.54 14.62
CA ILE A 12 -36.16 -21.77 13.23
C ILE A 12 -35.25 -20.64 12.73
N ALA A 13 -35.59 -19.38 12.99
CA ALA A 13 -34.77 -18.24 12.63
C ALA A 13 -33.39 -18.28 13.31
N ALA A 14 -33.36 -18.62 14.61
CA ALA A 14 -32.12 -18.78 15.36
C ALA A 14 -31.23 -19.89 14.78
N LEU A 15 -31.83 -21.04 14.43
CA LEU A 15 -31.11 -22.14 13.79
C LEU A 15 -30.56 -21.76 12.42
N LEU A 16 -31.32 -21.00 11.61
CA LEU A 16 -30.85 -20.51 10.32
C LEU A 16 -29.65 -19.56 10.47
N ILE A 17 -29.71 -18.64 11.43
CA ILE A 17 -28.60 -17.72 11.72
C ILE A 17 -27.38 -18.51 12.21
N MET A 18 -27.58 -19.50 13.10
CA MET A 18 -26.50 -20.33 13.63
C MET A 18 -25.84 -21.16 12.53
N ALA A 19 -26.62 -21.76 11.63
CA ALA A 19 -26.10 -22.48 10.48
C ALA A 19 -25.29 -21.56 9.54
N ARG A 20 -25.77 -20.32 9.32
CA ARG A 20 -25.04 -19.34 8.53
C ARG A 20 -23.71 -18.92 9.18
N LEU A 21 -23.70 -18.73 10.50
CA LEU A 21 -22.49 -18.44 11.25
C LEU A 21 -21.49 -19.59 11.19
N PHE A 22 -21.95 -20.83 11.38
CA PHE A 22 -21.13 -22.03 11.25
C PHE A 22 -20.49 -22.10 9.86
N TYR A 23 -21.27 -21.87 8.80
CA TYR A 23 -20.75 -21.83 7.43
C TYR A 23 -19.63 -20.79 7.28
N LEU A 24 -19.86 -19.55 7.73
CA LEU A 24 -18.89 -18.46 7.59
C LEU A 24 -17.62 -18.64 8.45
N GLN A 25 -17.70 -19.38 9.55
CA GLN A 25 -16.56 -19.55 10.47
C GLN A 25 -15.75 -20.83 10.20
N ILE A 26 -16.40 -21.91 9.75
CA ILE A 26 -15.78 -23.24 9.68
C ILE A 26 -15.64 -23.75 8.25
N LEU A 27 -16.56 -23.37 7.34
CA LEU A 27 -16.52 -23.84 5.95
C LEU A 27 -15.95 -22.80 4.99
N ASP A 28 -16.03 -21.51 5.33
CA ASP A 28 -15.58 -20.40 4.49
C ASP A 28 -14.30 -19.76 5.01
N ASP A 29 -13.16 -20.23 4.52
CA ASP A 29 -11.84 -19.69 4.86
C ASP A 29 -11.53 -18.35 4.16
N SER A 30 -12.43 -17.81 3.33
CA SER A 30 -12.17 -16.60 2.56
C SER A 30 -11.91 -15.36 3.43
N TYR A 31 -12.51 -15.32 4.63
CA TYR A 31 -12.32 -14.23 5.59
C TYR A 31 -10.97 -14.30 6.29
N ILE A 32 -10.44 -15.51 6.54
CA ILE A 32 -9.12 -15.71 7.12
C ILE A 32 -8.05 -15.21 6.15
N GLN A 33 -8.10 -15.61 4.88
CA GLN A 33 -7.15 -15.15 3.86
C GLN A 33 -7.21 -13.61 3.66
N LYS A 34 -8.40 -13.02 3.71
CA LYS A 34 -8.54 -11.55 3.64
C LYS A 34 -7.97 -10.85 4.87
N SER A 35 -8.10 -11.46 6.05
CA SER A 35 -7.50 -10.94 7.29
C SER A 35 -5.98 -10.97 7.21
N ASP A 36 -5.39 -12.08 6.76
CA ASP A 36 -3.94 -12.21 6.63
C ASP A 36 -3.35 -11.18 5.66
N ASN A 37 -4.01 -10.96 4.52
CA ASN A 37 -3.62 -9.94 3.54
C ASN A 37 -3.72 -8.50 4.08
N ASN A 38 -4.58 -8.25 5.06
CA ASN A 38 -4.71 -6.93 5.70
C ASN A 38 -3.74 -6.75 6.88
N ALA A 39 -3.38 -7.83 7.57
CA ALA A 39 -2.53 -7.78 8.77
C ALA A 39 -1.03 -7.92 8.45
N ILE A 40 -0.69 -8.69 7.42
CA ILE A 40 0.70 -9.06 7.11
C ILE A 40 1.17 -8.32 5.86
N LYS A 41 2.09 -7.38 6.05
CA LYS A 41 2.80 -6.74 4.95
C LYS A 41 4.21 -7.34 4.82
N ILE A 42 4.40 -8.17 3.81
CA ILE A 42 5.73 -8.72 3.50
C ILE A 42 6.63 -7.57 3.01
N LYS A 43 7.72 -7.31 3.74
CA LYS A 43 8.77 -6.36 3.34
C LYS A 43 10.06 -7.15 3.12
N TYR A 44 10.53 -7.17 1.88
CA TYR A 44 11.81 -7.77 1.54
C TYR A 44 12.94 -6.80 1.88
N GLU A 45 13.94 -7.28 2.61
CA GLU A 45 15.19 -6.57 2.85
C GLU A 45 16.25 -7.23 1.96
N TYR A 46 16.61 -6.54 0.87
CA TYR A 46 17.60 -7.04 -0.07
C TYR A 46 19.00 -6.79 0.49
N PRO A 47 19.92 -7.76 0.36
CA PRO A 47 21.29 -7.56 0.79
C PRO A 47 21.99 -6.51 -0.08
N GLU A 48 22.95 -5.80 0.51
CA GLU A 48 23.79 -4.86 -0.22
C GLU A 48 24.70 -5.57 -1.23
N ARG A 49 25.01 -4.89 -2.34
CA ARG A 49 25.99 -5.40 -3.31
C ARG A 49 27.39 -5.28 -2.71
N GLY A 50 28.19 -6.33 -2.85
CA GLY A 50 29.59 -6.33 -2.43
C GLY A 50 30.44 -5.29 -3.16
N TYR A 51 31.46 -4.78 -2.48
CA TYR A 51 32.44 -3.87 -3.04
C TYR A 51 33.37 -4.59 -4.03
N ILE A 52 33.73 -3.91 -5.12
CA ILE A 52 34.69 -4.41 -6.10
C ILE A 52 35.99 -3.64 -5.92
N TYR A 53 37.08 -4.36 -5.71
CA TYR A 53 38.43 -3.81 -5.53
C TYR A 53 39.35 -4.22 -6.69
N ASP A 54 40.32 -3.38 -7.00
CA ASP A 54 41.47 -3.74 -7.84
C ASP A 54 42.41 -4.71 -7.09
N ARG A 55 43.36 -5.32 -7.81
CA ARG A 55 44.42 -6.19 -7.27
C ARG A 55 45.27 -5.55 -6.17
N ASN A 56 45.29 -4.23 -6.10
CA ASN A 56 46.02 -3.45 -5.11
C ASN A 56 45.13 -3.02 -3.91
N GLY A 57 43.88 -3.50 -3.83
CA GLY A 57 42.94 -3.17 -2.76
C GLY A 57 42.25 -1.82 -2.90
N GLN A 58 42.36 -1.15 -4.05
CA GLN A 58 41.66 0.13 -4.29
C GLN A 58 40.20 -0.12 -4.68
N LEU A 59 39.27 0.57 -4.02
CA LEU A 59 37.83 0.47 -4.29
C LEU A 59 37.51 1.04 -5.67
N LEU A 60 36.92 0.21 -6.54
CA LEU A 60 36.51 0.59 -7.90
C LEU A 60 35.00 0.81 -8.00
N VAL A 61 34.20 -0.04 -7.37
CA VAL A 61 32.73 0.04 -7.43
C VAL A 61 32.13 -0.19 -6.05
N ALA A 62 31.25 0.72 -5.66
CA ALA A 62 30.43 0.64 -4.46
C ALA A 62 29.01 1.12 -4.77
N ASN A 63 28.05 0.66 -3.97
CA ASN A 63 26.74 1.27 -3.95
C ASN A 63 26.81 2.61 -3.21
N GLN A 64 26.18 3.63 -3.77
CA GLN A 64 25.94 4.91 -3.11
C GLN A 64 24.44 5.03 -2.80
N PRO A 65 24.04 5.48 -1.61
CA PRO A 65 22.64 5.75 -1.32
C PRO A 65 22.12 6.81 -2.28
N SER A 66 20.97 6.54 -2.90
CA SER A 66 20.24 7.50 -3.74
C SER A 66 18.82 7.61 -3.21
N TYR A 67 18.30 8.83 -3.15
CA TYR A 67 17.01 9.11 -2.53
C TYR A 67 15.98 9.43 -3.61
N ASP A 68 14.79 8.84 -3.49
CA ASP A 68 13.66 9.18 -4.34
C ASP A 68 12.78 10.21 -3.64
N ILE A 69 12.30 11.22 -4.38
CA ILE A 69 11.21 12.07 -3.90
C ILE A 69 9.90 11.35 -4.20
N MET A 70 9.15 11.02 -3.16
CA MET A 70 7.83 10.43 -3.27
C MET A 70 6.75 11.46 -3.00
N VAL A 71 5.59 11.28 -3.64
CA VAL A 71 4.42 12.12 -3.43
C VAL A 71 3.20 11.27 -3.08
N THR A 72 2.48 11.72 -2.05
CA THR A 72 1.15 11.21 -1.70
C THR A 72 0.13 12.29 -2.05
N PRO A 73 -0.68 12.12 -3.11
CA PRO A 73 -1.54 13.20 -3.62
C PRO A 73 -2.49 13.81 -2.58
N LYS A 74 -2.98 13.02 -1.62
CA LYS A 74 -3.86 13.48 -0.55
C LYS A 74 -3.19 14.43 0.45
N ASP A 75 -1.88 14.30 0.63
CA ASP A 75 -1.11 15.05 1.62
C ASP A 75 -0.54 16.35 1.04
N VAL A 76 -0.54 16.49 -0.29
CA VAL A 76 -0.14 17.71 -0.99
C VAL A 76 -1.22 18.78 -0.79
N LYS A 77 -1.05 19.62 0.23
CA LYS A 77 -1.93 20.76 0.52
C LYS A 77 -1.09 22.05 0.58
N ASN A 78 -1.53 23.08 -0.14
CA ASN A 78 -0.98 24.44 -0.07
C ASN A 78 0.56 24.52 -0.25
N ILE A 79 1.12 23.79 -1.20
CA ILE A 79 2.56 23.87 -1.52
C ILE A 79 2.81 25.03 -2.47
N ASP A 80 3.94 25.73 -2.31
CA ASP A 80 4.44 26.63 -3.36
C ASP A 80 5.00 25.80 -4.52
N THR A 81 4.13 25.55 -5.50
CA THR A 81 4.51 24.81 -6.71
C THR A 81 5.62 25.49 -7.52
N LEU A 82 5.74 26.82 -7.50
CA LEU A 82 6.76 27.51 -8.30
C LEU A 82 8.13 27.35 -7.66
N GLU A 83 8.23 27.58 -6.35
CA GLU A 83 9.48 27.36 -5.61
C GLU A 83 9.91 25.89 -5.67
N PHE A 84 8.98 24.96 -5.50
CA PHE A 84 9.25 23.52 -5.60
C PHE A 84 9.75 23.13 -7.01
N CYS A 85 9.14 23.66 -8.06
CA CYS A 85 9.57 23.40 -9.43
C CYS A 85 10.98 23.94 -9.69
N ASN A 86 11.29 25.14 -9.18
CA ASN A 86 12.62 25.75 -9.31
C ASN A 86 13.70 24.96 -8.56
N LEU A 87 13.42 24.51 -7.33
CA LEU A 87 14.36 23.72 -6.53
C LEU A 87 14.74 22.39 -7.20
N LEU A 88 13.79 21.80 -7.92
CA LEU A 88 13.95 20.48 -8.56
C LEU A 88 14.25 20.58 -10.06
N ASN A 89 14.42 21.79 -10.61
CA ASN A 89 14.61 22.02 -12.04
C ASN A 89 13.57 21.31 -12.93
N ILE A 90 12.30 21.32 -12.51
CA ILE A 90 11.18 20.74 -13.28
C ILE A 90 10.25 21.84 -13.77
N THR A 91 9.54 21.56 -14.87
CA THR A 91 8.49 22.45 -15.36
C THR A 91 7.20 22.28 -14.57
N LYS A 92 6.36 23.31 -14.57
CA LYS A 92 5.03 23.25 -13.95
C LYS A 92 4.13 22.23 -14.66
N GLU A 93 4.24 22.09 -15.98
CA GLU A 93 3.50 21.07 -16.70
C GLU A 93 3.88 19.66 -16.26
N ASP A 94 5.17 19.40 -16.06
CA ASP A 94 5.65 18.09 -15.60
C ASP A 94 5.21 17.78 -14.18
N PHE A 95 5.19 18.78 -13.29
CA PHE A 95 4.63 18.65 -11.95
C PHE A 95 3.17 18.19 -12.02
N ILE A 96 2.33 18.88 -12.79
CA ILE A 96 0.91 18.55 -12.90
C ILE A 96 0.71 17.13 -13.45
N LYS A 97 1.41 16.77 -14.53
CA LYS A 97 1.34 15.42 -15.12
C LYS A 97 1.72 14.33 -14.11
N LYS A 98 2.79 14.54 -13.35
CA LYS A 98 3.27 13.58 -12.33
C LYS A 98 2.26 13.44 -11.18
N ILE A 99 1.68 14.55 -10.72
CA ILE A 99 0.63 14.52 -9.69
C ILE A 99 -0.64 13.83 -10.19
N GLU A 100 -1.07 14.07 -11.42
CA GLU A 100 -2.21 13.38 -12.00
C GLU A 100 -1.96 11.88 -12.10
N LYS A 101 -0.79 11.47 -12.59
CA LYS A 101 -0.39 10.07 -12.66
C LYS A 101 -0.41 9.41 -11.27
N ALA A 102 0.11 10.10 -10.26
CA ALA A 102 0.08 9.66 -8.87
C ALA A 102 -1.36 9.49 -8.34
N ARG A 103 -2.23 10.45 -8.65
CA ARG A 103 -3.64 10.44 -8.24
C ARG A 103 -4.44 9.33 -8.90
N VAL A 104 -4.16 9.03 -10.18
CA VAL A 104 -4.76 7.90 -10.91
C VAL A 104 -4.32 6.56 -10.31
N TYR A 105 -3.05 6.44 -9.91
CA TYR A 105 -2.56 5.23 -9.25
C TYR A 105 -3.24 5.02 -7.90
N SER A 106 -3.13 5.99 -6.98
CA SER A 106 -3.87 6.01 -5.73
C SER A 106 -3.70 7.36 -5.04
N PRO A 107 -4.79 7.99 -4.55
CA PRO A 107 -4.67 9.23 -3.81
C PRO A 107 -4.00 9.06 -2.43
N MET A 108 -3.95 7.84 -1.88
CA MET A 108 -3.45 7.58 -0.52
C MET A 108 -2.10 6.88 -0.46
N LEU A 109 -1.62 6.29 -1.57
CA LEU A 109 -0.34 5.60 -1.59
C LEU A 109 0.76 6.54 -2.08
N PRO A 110 1.96 6.48 -1.48
CA PRO A 110 3.10 7.21 -2.00
C PRO A 110 3.49 6.66 -3.37
N SER A 111 3.80 7.58 -4.28
CA SER A 111 4.25 7.28 -5.63
C SER A 111 5.55 8.01 -5.92
N VAL A 112 6.44 7.42 -6.72
CA VAL A 112 7.71 8.05 -7.07
C VAL A 112 7.45 9.27 -7.95
N PHE A 113 7.83 10.45 -7.44
CA PHE A 113 7.69 11.72 -8.14
C PHE A 113 8.96 12.04 -8.95
N ILE A 114 10.12 11.94 -8.31
CA ILE A 114 11.44 11.99 -8.96
C ILE A 114 12.26 10.83 -8.42
N ALA A 115 12.81 10.03 -9.34
CA ALA A 115 13.74 8.97 -9.00
C ALA A 115 15.15 9.52 -8.94
N GLN A 116 15.94 9.04 -7.98
CA GLN A 116 17.37 9.28 -7.85
C GLN A 116 17.75 10.76 -7.82
N LEU A 117 17.50 11.40 -6.69
CA LEU A 117 17.99 12.74 -6.37
C LEU A 117 19.51 12.67 -6.19
N ASN A 118 20.24 13.02 -7.24
CA ASN A 118 21.71 13.16 -7.25
C ASN A 118 22.10 14.59 -7.65
#